data_AF-A0A1Y2GM63-F1
#
_entry.id   AF-A0A1Y2GM63-F1
#
_cell.length_a   1.000
_cell.length_b   1.000
_cell.length_c   1.000
_cell.angle_alpha   90.00
_cell.angle_beta   90.00
_cell.angle_gamma   90.00
#
_symmetry.space_group_name_H-M   'P 1'
#
loop_
_entity.id
_entity.type
_entity.pdbx_description
1 polymer ?
#
loop_
_entity_poly.entity_id
_entity_poly.type
_entity_poly.pdbx_seq_one_letter_code
_entity_poly.pdbx_strand_id
1 'polypeptide(L)'
;MTSEDIHAAVPSSKQNSSIRFTVGKVDAGMTILLTEDHHLIEFPSLLLPKGVSAGSVVNISVNRDLEEEQRRRDEFWALQDEILDQFGKNPPKTPTLRVLSLTQSTCILEWDPLVLNQASLRSLDVYKNGVKQGHSIANPFHTTKYKLQGLEIDHEYSFQIGIKTSAGALWSNEVKARTHTLENLTGTNICFGVFESEAALEECKRLIVEIGGKWTEEVGVETTHLLCHVQGGNEYEAALQQSIPIVKPEWLKACVEHKKLQAALPYYLDQPASNGISNTSDAAQH
;
A
#
# COMPACT_ATOMS: atom_id res chain seq x y z
N MET A 1 -16.29 36.43 36.44
CA MET A 1 -17.68 36.94 36.46
C MET A 1 -18.57 35.76 36.77
N THR A 2 -19.34 35.93 37.83
CA THR A 2 -20.17 34.97 38.55
C THR A 2 -21.43 34.61 37.76
N SER A 3 -21.73 33.31 37.65
CA SER A 3 -23.09 32.82 37.49
C SER A 3 -23.24 31.60 38.38
N GLU A 4 -23.77 31.87 39.58
CA GLU A 4 -24.39 30.88 40.45
C GLU A 4 -25.68 30.45 39.77
N ASP A 5 -25.77 29.19 39.33
CA ASP A 5 -27.04 28.56 39.02
C ASP A 5 -27.34 27.47 40.05
N ILE A 6 -28.50 27.66 40.67
CA ILE A 6 -29.01 27.01 41.86
C ILE A 6 -29.35 25.56 41.55
N HIS A 7 -28.52 24.62 42.03
CA HIS A 7 -28.90 23.21 42.12
C HIS A 7 -29.94 23.06 43.24
N ALA A 8 -31.21 23.20 42.88
CA ALA A 8 -32.32 22.78 43.74
C ALA A 8 -32.20 21.27 43.99
N ALA A 9 -31.90 20.90 45.23
CA ALA A 9 -31.92 19.52 45.68
C ALA A 9 -33.35 18.99 45.60
N VAL A 10 -33.62 18.13 44.61
CA VAL A 10 -34.86 17.36 44.52
C VAL A 10 -34.75 16.23 45.56
N PRO A 11 -35.70 16.09 46.51
CA PRO A 11 -35.67 15.00 47.45
C PRO A 11 -35.98 13.68 46.72
N SER A 12 -34.98 12.81 46.60
CA SER A 12 -35.15 11.46 46.06
C SER A 12 -35.88 10.59 47.09
N SER A 13 -37.21 10.60 47.07
CA SER A 13 -37.99 9.59 47.78
C SER A 13 -37.73 8.23 47.13
N LYS A 14 -37.01 7.33 47.83
CA LYS A 14 -36.93 5.91 47.44
C LYS A 14 -38.34 5.32 47.53
N GLN A 15 -39.07 5.29 46.42
CA GLN A 15 -40.28 4.48 46.30
C GLN A 15 -39.85 3.01 46.15
N ASN A 16 -39.60 2.35 47.28
CA ASN A 16 -39.59 0.88 47.31
C ASN A 16 -41.04 0.42 47.17
N SER A 17 -41.48 0.06 45.96
CA SER A 17 -42.76 -0.63 45.78
C SER A 17 -42.54 -2.13 46.00
N SER A 18 -42.95 -2.59 47.17
CA SER A 18 -43.04 -4.01 47.52
C SER A 18 -44.49 -4.45 47.34
N ILE A 19 -44.74 -5.38 46.43
CA ILE A 19 -46.08 -5.85 46.08
C ILE A 19 -46.16 -7.34 46.42
N ARG A 20 -47.25 -7.72 47.10
CA ARG A 20 -47.54 -9.12 47.42
C ARG A 20 -48.30 -9.78 46.28
N PHE A 21 -47.87 -10.98 45.94
CA PHE A 21 -48.49 -11.80 44.91
C PHE A 21 -48.85 -13.16 45.47
N THR A 22 -50.00 -13.68 45.06
CA THR A 22 -50.38 -15.08 45.30
C THR A 22 -50.04 -15.89 44.06
N VAL A 23 -49.32 -16.99 44.26
CA VAL A 23 -48.98 -17.94 43.20
C VAL A 23 -50.25 -18.70 42.83
N GLY A 24 -50.71 -18.52 41.60
CA GLY A 24 -51.86 -19.24 41.05
C GLY A 24 -51.44 -20.62 40.55
N LYS A 25 -51.10 -20.70 39.27
CA LYS A 25 -50.65 -21.93 38.60
C LYS A 25 -49.13 -21.92 38.44
N VAL A 26 -48.49 -23.03 38.77
CA VAL A 26 -47.05 -23.25 38.57
C VAL A 26 -46.87 -24.29 37.47
N ASP A 27 -46.25 -23.90 36.36
CA ASP A 27 -45.78 -24.81 35.33
C ASP A 27 -44.24 -24.84 35.31
N ALA A 28 -43.66 -25.83 34.62
CA ALA A 28 -42.20 -26.07 34.62
C ALA A 28 -41.36 -24.92 34.04
N GLY A 29 -41.97 -23.96 33.34
CA GLY A 29 -41.29 -22.78 32.78
C GLY A 29 -41.80 -21.45 33.33
N MET A 30 -43.12 -21.29 33.40
CA MET A 30 -43.79 -20.04 33.79
C MET A 30 -44.74 -20.28 34.96
N THR A 31 -44.88 -19.27 35.80
CA THR A 31 -45.79 -19.23 36.94
C THR A 31 -46.71 -18.02 36.82
N ILE A 32 -47.98 -18.21 37.18
CA ILE A 32 -48.97 -17.13 37.22
C ILE A 32 -48.98 -16.53 38.62
N LEU A 33 -48.69 -15.23 38.72
CA LEU A 33 -48.77 -14.43 39.94
C LEU A 33 -50.01 -13.53 39.90
N LEU A 34 -50.77 -13.51 40.99
CA LEU A 34 -52.02 -12.76 41.13
C LEU A 34 -51.87 -11.71 42.22
N THR A 35 -52.19 -10.45 41.91
CA THR A 35 -52.28 -9.37 42.91
C THR A 35 -53.64 -9.36 43.62
N GLU A 36 -53.73 -8.63 44.73
CA GLU A 36 -55.01 -8.37 45.42
C GLU A 36 -56.01 -7.62 44.51
N ASP A 37 -55.52 -6.78 43.60
CA ASP A 37 -56.31 -6.03 42.61
C ASP A 37 -56.59 -6.82 41.31
N HIS A 38 -56.53 -8.15 41.35
CA HIS A 38 -56.80 -9.06 40.23
C HIS A 38 -55.91 -8.90 38.98
N HIS A 39 -54.77 -8.23 39.07
CA HIS A 39 -53.75 -8.27 38.01
C HIS A 39 -53.07 -9.64 37.97
N LEU A 40 -52.91 -10.15 36.75
CA LEU A 40 -52.23 -11.40 36.44
C LEU A 40 -50.86 -11.07 35.82
N ILE A 41 -49.79 -11.63 36.39
CA ILE A 41 -48.43 -11.51 35.86
C ILE A 41 -47.88 -12.90 35.57
N GLU A 42 -47.40 -13.09 34.34
CA GLU A 42 -46.61 -14.27 34.00
C GLU A 42 -45.15 -14.04 34.42
N PHE A 43 -44.65 -14.88 35.31
CA PHE A 43 -43.31 -14.74 35.87
C PHE A 43 -42.52 -16.04 35.68
N PRO A 44 -41.25 -15.99 35.20
CA PRO A 44 -40.45 -17.19 35.02
C PRO A 44 -40.29 -17.97 36.34
N SER A 45 -40.64 -19.25 36.33
CA SER A 45 -40.62 -20.10 37.53
C SER A 45 -39.21 -20.22 38.13
N LEU A 46 -38.16 -20.06 37.31
CA LEU A 46 -36.75 -20.10 37.72
C LEU A 46 -36.34 -18.94 38.65
N LEU A 47 -37.00 -17.79 38.53
CA LEU A 47 -36.70 -16.61 39.33
C LEU A 47 -37.46 -16.59 40.66
N LEU A 48 -38.34 -17.56 40.91
CA LEU A 48 -39.02 -17.71 42.19
C LEU A 48 -38.17 -18.48 43.21
N PRO A 49 -38.37 -18.24 44.53
CA PRO A 49 -37.72 -19.02 45.57
C PRO A 49 -38.05 -20.52 45.45
N LYS A 50 -37.10 -21.37 45.87
CA LYS A 50 -37.32 -22.82 45.92
C LYS A 50 -38.43 -23.16 46.92
N GLY A 51 -39.28 -24.12 46.56
CA GLY A 51 -40.36 -24.61 47.44
C GLY A 51 -41.69 -23.85 47.32
N VAL A 52 -41.79 -22.88 46.41
CA VAL A 52 -43.04 -22.18 46.10
C VAL A 52 -43.98 -23.10 45.30
N SER A 53 -45.25 -23.17 45.70
CA SER A 53 -46.31 -23.95 45.07
C SER A 53 -47.60 -23.12 44.88
N ALA A 54 -48.59 -23.66 44.18
CA ALA A 54 -49.91 -23.02 44.04
C ALA A 54 -50.51 -22.65 45.41
N GLY A 55 -50.97 -21.41 45.54
CA GLY A 55 -51.48 -20.81 46.79
C GLY A 55 -50.42 -20.15 47.67
N SER A 56 -49.13 -20.28 47.36
CA SER A 56 -48.06 -19.60 48.11
C SER A 56 -48.12 -18.09 47.91
N VAL A 57 -47.78 -17.31 48.94
CA VAL A 57 -47.68 -15.85 48.84
C VAL A 57 -46.21 -15.45 48.76
N VAL A 58 -45.85 -14.70 47.73
CA VAL A 58 -44.50 -14.17 47.52
C VAL A 58 -44.53 -12.65 47.55
N ASN A 59 -43.45 -12.05 48.06
CA ASN A 59 -43.26 -10.60 48.03
C ASN A 59 -42.19 -10.25 46.99
N ILE A 60 -42.55 -9.44 46.00
CA ILE A 60 -41.62 -8.95 44.99
C ILE A 60 -41.39 -7.47 45.25
N SER A 61 -40.13 -7.13 45.48
CA SER A 61 -39.68 -5.74 45.61
C SER A 61 -38.96 -5.35 44.33
N VAL A 62 -39.47 -4.31 43.66
CA VAL A 62 -38.84 -3.77 42.44
C VAL A 62 -38.21 -2.44 42.80
N ASN A 63 -36.88 -2.38 42.71
CA ASN A 63 -36.11 -1.19 43.03
C ASN A 63 -35.26 -0.81 41.82
N ARG A 64 -35.25 0.48 41.50
CA ARG A 64 -34.40 1.01 40.43
C ARG A 64 -32.95 1.03 40.92
N ASP A 65 -32.09 0.27 40.26
CA ASP A 65 -30.66 0.23 40.54
C ASP A 65 -29.92 1.30 39.71
N LEU A 66 -29.77 2.48 40.32
CA LEU A 66 -29.11 3.61 39.68
C LEU A 66 -27.59 3.41 39.53
N GLU A 67 -26.98 2.59 40.38
CA GLU A 67 -25.54 2.30 40.33
C GLU A 67 -25.23 1.38 39.15
N GLU A 68 -26.00 0.30 38.98
CA GLU A 68 -25.88 -0.60 37.83
C GLU A 68 -26.22 0.11 36.51
N GLU A 69 -27.22 1.02 36.50
CA GLU A 69 -27.49 1.88 35.34
C GLU A 69 -26.30 2.76 34.97
N GLN A 70 -25.64 3.38 35.96
CA GLN A 70 -24.46 4.20 35.71
C GLN A 70 -23.30 3.34 35.20
N ARG A 71 -23.04 2.17 35.81
CA ARG A 71 -21.96 1.27 35.37
C ARG A 71 -22.15 0.83 33.92
N ARG A 72 -23.37 0.45 33.53
CA ARG A 72 -23.67 0.06 32.14
C ARG A 72 -23.56 1.22 31.16
N ARG A 73 -23.92 2.44 31.57
CA ARG A 73 -23.69 3.64 30.74
C ARG A 73 -22.20 3.89 30.53
N ASP A 74 -21.40 3.77 31.57
CA ASP A 74 -19.95 3.98 31.50
C ASP A 74 -19.28 2.90 30.62
N GLU A 75 -19.65 1.63 30.79
CA GLU A 75 -19.19 0.52 29.94
C GLU A 75 -19.56 0.73 28.46
N PHE A 76 -20.79 1.20 28.18
CA PHE A 76 -21.23 1.49 26.82
C PHE A 76 -20.37 2.57 26.16
N TRP A 77 -20.14 3.69 26.86
CA TRP A 77 -19.35 4.78 26.31
C TRP A 77 -17.87 4.43 26.17
N ALA A 78 -17.31 3.69 27.12
CA ALA A 78 -15.94 3.20 27.01
C ALA A 78 -15.74 2.35 25.74
N LEU A 79 -16.69 1.48 25.41
CA LEU A 79 -16.64 0.71 24.17
C LEU A 79 -16.77 1.60 22.92
N GLN A 80 -17.64 2.60 22.93
CA GLN A 80 -17.76 3.53 21.81
C GLN A 80 -16.46 4.32 21.57
N ASP A 81 -15.80 4.75 22.64
CA ASP A 81 -14.52 5.45 22.58
C ASP A 81 -13.39 4.56 22.03
N GLU A 82 -13.37 3.28 22.42
CA GLU A 82 -12.41 2.30 21.89
C GLU A 82 -12.61 2.07 20.39
N ILE A 83 -13.86 1.89 19.94
CA ILE A 83 -14.18 1.74 18.52
C ILE A 83 -13.76 2.98 17.73
N LEU A 84 -14.03 4.17 18.27
CA LEU A 84 -13.64 5.43 17.64
C LEU A 84 -12.12 5.57 17.54
N ASP A 85 -11.38 5.20 18.60
CA ASP A 85 -9.93 5.24 18.63
C ASP A 85 -9.31 4.29 17.61
N GLN A 86 -9.79 3.05 17.58
CA GLN A 86 -9.26 2.01 16.71
C GLN A 86 -9.54 2.27 15.23
N PHE A 87 -10.76 2.69 14.88
CA PHE A 87 -11.22 2.75 13.48
C PHE A 87 -11.44 4.16 12.92
N GLY A 88 -11.65 5.16 13.78
CA GLY A 88 -12.08 6.50 13.36
C GLY A 88 -11.00 7.57 13.36
N LYS A 89 -9.92 7.42 14.13
CA LYS A 89 -8.92 8.50 14.31
C LYS A 89 -7.84 8.57 13.25
N ASN A 90 -7.47 7.43 12.65
CA ASN A 90 -6.28 7.33 11.82
C ASN A 90 -6.62 6.99 10.36
N PRO A 91 -6.94 7.99 9.51
CA PRO A 91 -7.17 7.74 8.09
C PRO A 91 -5.87 7.31 7.37
N PRO A 92 -5.97 6.63 6.22
CA PRO A 92 -4.81 6.33 5.39
C PRO A 92 -4.09 7.62 4.98
N LYS A 93 -2.76 7.58 4.91
CA LYS A 93 -1.94 8.72 4.49
C LYS A 93 -1.74 8.72 2.98
N THR A 94 -1.71 9.91 2.38
CA THR A 94 -1.34 10.10 0.98
C THR A 94 0.13 9.76 0.78
N PRO A 95 0.48 8.89 -0.19
CA PRO A 95 1.88 8.56 -0.45
C PRO A 95 2.60 9.71 -1.14
N THR A 96 3.88 9.91 -0.83
CA THR A 96 4.73 10.88 -1.54
C THR A 96 5.41 10.20 -2.73
N LEU A 97 5.29 10.79 -3.91
CA LEU A 97 5.94 10.33 -5.15
C LEU A 97 7.17 11.18 -5.46
N ARG A 98 8.21 10.54 -5.99
CA ARG A 98 9.45 11.18 -6.47
C ARG A 98 10.01 10.44 -7.68
N VAL A 99 10.78 11.18 -8.49
CA VAL A 99 11.57 10.58 -9.57
C VAL A 99 12.88 10.09 -8.97
N LEU A 100 13.09 8.78 -9.03
CA LEU A 100 14.30 8.13 -8.56
C LEU A 100 15.42 8.28 -9.59
N SER A 101 15.11 7.96 -10.86
CA SER A 101 16.06 8.10 -11.96
C SER A 101 15.34 8.45 -13.26
N LEU A 102 16.08 9.12 -14.14
CA LEU A 102 15.58 9.62 -15.41
C LEU A 102 16.64 9.45 -16.48
N THR A 103 16.21 9.01 -17.65
CA THR A 103 17.04 8.88 -18.85
C THR A 103 16.35 9.61 -20.01
N GLN A 104 16.83 9.39 -21.23
CA GLN A 104 16.25 9.94 -22.45
C GLN A 104 14.87 9.36 -22.77
N SER A 105 14.63 8.09 -22.43
CA SER A 105 13.41 7.37 -22.82
C SER A 105 12.75 6.56 -21.71
N THR A 106 13.32 6.59 -20.50
CA THR A 106 12.80 5.89 -19.32
C THR A 106 12.81 6.77 -18.08
N CYS A 107 11.84 6.55 -17.20
CA CYS A 107 11.72 7.22 -15.91
C CYS A 107 11.40 6.16 -14.85
N ILE A 108 12.09 6.21 -13.71
CA ILE A 108 11.83 5.34 -12.57
C ILE A 108 11.26 6.20 -11.46
N LEU A 109 10.03 5.87 -11.08
CA LEU A 109 9.34 6.51 -9.98
C LEU A 109 9.54 5.70 -8.70
N GLU A 110 9.62 6.40 -7.59
CA GLU A 110 9.64 5.81 -6.24
C GLU A 110 8.63 6.52 -5.35
N TRP A 111 7.98 5.79 -4.46
CA TRP A 111 7.09 6.34 -3.43
C TRP A 111 7.40 5.82 -2.03
N ASP A 112 6.95 6.55 -1.02
CA ASP A 112 7.09 6.11 0.37
C ASP A 112 6.22 4.87 0.65
N PRO A 113 6.65 3.96 1.54
CA PRO A 113 5.83 2.83 1.96
C PRO A 113 4.42 3.25 2.37
N LEU A 114 3.41 2.52 1.91
CA LEU A 114 2.01 2.87 2.10
C LEU A 114 1.61 2.77 3.58
N VAL A 115 1.03 3.84 4.12
CA VAL A 115 0.50 3.87 5.50
C VAL A 115 -1.02 3.91 5.43
N LEU A 116 -1.66 2.75 5.59
CA LEU A 116 -3.11 2.61 5.41
C LEU A 116 -3.90 2.53 6.72
N ASN A 117 -3.23 2.29 7.85
CA ASN A 117 -3.86 2.05 9.14
C ASN A 117 -4.90 0.92 9.06
N GLN A 118 -6.17 1.19 9.40
CA GLN A 118 -7.26 0.20 9.31
C GLN A 118 -7.82 0.01 7.90
N ALA A 119 -7.40 0.82 6.92
CA ALA A 119 -7.88 0.69 5.56
C ALA A 119 -7.15 -0.45 4.83
N SER A 120 -7.89 -1.22 4.04
CA SER A 120 -7.29 -2.20 3.12
C SER A 120 -7.05 -1.58 1.76
N LEU A 121 -5.92 -1.92 1.14
CA LEU A 121 -5.61 -1.49 -0.23
C LEU A 121 -6.40 -2.32 -1.24
N ARG A 122 -7.00 -1.63 -2.22
CA ARG A 122 -7.70 -2.26 -3.35
C ARG A 122 -6.89 -2.16 -4.64
N SER A 123 -6.31 -1.01 -4.92
CA SER A 123 -5.42 -0.83 -6.06
C SER A 123 -4.42 0.31 -5.83
N LEU A 124 -3.26 0.20 -6.49
CA LEU A 124 -2.31 1.29 -6.69
C LEU A 124 -2.09 1.43 -8.20
N ASP A 125 -2.31 2.64 -8.70
CA ASP A 125 -2.32 2.96 -10.13
C ASP A 125 -1.35 4.12 -10.40
N VAL A 126 -0.49 3.98 -11.43
CA VAL A 126 0.43 5.02 -11.87
C VAL A 126 -0.21 5.81 -13.02
N TYR A 127 -0.07 7.13 -13.01
CA TYR A 127 -0.58 8.02 -14.03
C TYR A 127 0.56 8.83 -14.66
N LYS A 128 0.53 8.97 -15.99
CA LYS A 128 1.42 9.82 -16.79
C LYS A 128 0.55 10.79 -17.58
N ASN A 129 0.76 12.09 -17.41
CA ASN A 129 -0.04 13.16 -18.03
C ASN A 129 -1.55 12.95 -17.82
N GLY A 130 -1.95 12.54 -16.61
CA GLY A 130 -3.35 12.24 -16.25
C GLY A 130 -3.90 10.91 -16.79
N VAL A 131 -3.13 10.15 -17.58
CA VAL A 131 -3.54 8.85 -18.15
C VAL A 131 -2.98 7.70 -17.32
N LYS A 132 -3.85 6.77 -16.91
CA LYS A 132 -3.44 5.56 -16.19
C LYS A 132 -2.50 4.70 -17.04
N GLN A 133 -1.42 4.24 -16.43
CA GLN A 133 -0.41 3.39 -17.06
C GLN A 133 -0.71 1.93 -16.73
N GLY A 134 -1.07 1.16 -17.76
CA GLY A 134 -1.22 -0.30 -17.68
C GLY A 134 -2.15 -0.80 -16.57
N HIS A 135 -1.81 -1.99 -16.04
CA HIS A 135 -2.50 -2.60 -14.91
C HIS A 135 -2.01 -2.03 -13.57
N SER A 136 -2.85 -2.17 -12.55
CA SER A 136 -2.50 -1.82 -11.17
C SER A 136 -1.28 -2.61 -10.70
N ILE A 137 -0.49 -2.01 -9.82
CA ILE A 137 0.69 -2.66 -9.25
C ILE A 137 0.27 -3.90 -8.46
N ALA A 138 0.83 -5.06 -8.80
CA ALA A 138 0.43 -6.34 -8.23
C ALA A 138 0.80 -6.50 -6.75
N ASN A 139 2.00 -6.07 -6.36
CA ASN A 139 2.54 -6.25 -5.01
C ASN A 139 2.96 -4.93 -4.36
N PRO A 140 2.02 -3.99 -4.13
CA PRO A 140 2.31 -2.61 -3.72
C PRO A 140 2.90 -2.46 -2.29
N PHE A 141 2.92 -3.52 -1.49
CA PHE A 141 3.61 -3.57 -0.20
C PHE A 141 5.05 -4.08 -0.30
N HIS A 142 5.40 -4.76 -1.39
CA HIS A 142 6.74 -5.32 -1.64
C HIS A 142 7.53 -4.52 -2.66
N THR A 143 6.87 -3.66 -3.44
CA THR A 143 7.52 -2.70 -4.34
C THR A 143 7.07 -1.28 -4.06
N THR A 144 8.05 -0.38 -4.03
CA THR A 144 7.86 1.07 -3.97
C THR A 144 8.32 1.75 -5.26
N LYS A 145 8.68 0.97 -6.29
CA LYS A 145 9.28 1.47 -7.52
C LYS A 145 8.47 1.07 -8.75
N TYR A 146 8.48 1.93 -9.76
CA TYR A 146 7.86 1.66 -11.06
C TYR A 146 8.67 2.26 -12.21
N LYS A 147 9.02 1.44 -13.20
CA LYS A 147 9.81 1.85 -14.39
C LYS A 147 8.88 2.08 -15.58
N LEU A 148 8.87 3.32 -16.05
CA LEU A 148 8.23 3.75 -17.29
C LEU A 148 9.23 3.68 -18.44
N GLN A 149 8.80 3.17 -19.58
CA GLN A 149 9.59 3.07 -20.81
C GLN A 149 8.85 3.73 -21.98
N GLY A 150 9.57 3.97 -23.08
CA GLY A 150 9.00 4.55 -24.29
C GLY A 150 8.61 6.02 -24.14
N LEU A 151 9.36 6.77 -23.34
CA LEU A 151 9.24 8.22 -23.25
C LEU A 151 9.98 8.89 -24.42
N GLU A 152 9.49 10.05 -24.84
CA GLU A 152 10.15 10.90 -25.82
C GLU A 152 11.37 11.60 -25.18
N ILE A 153 12.37 11.88 -26.01
CA ILE A 153 13.60 12.58 -25.62
C ILE A 153 13.29 14.07 -25.41
N ASP A 154 13.89 14.69 -24.39
CA ASP A 154 13.71 16.12 -24.06
C ASP A 154 12.24 16.56 -23.93
N HIS A 155 11.41 15.68 -23.38
CA HIS A 155 9.97 15.89 -23.25
C HIS A 155 9.56 15.96 -21.78
N GLU A 156 8.70 16.94 -21.45
CA GLU A 156 8.19 17.13 -20.08
C GLU A 156 6.95 16.25 -19.85
N TYR A 157 6.99 15.47 -18.78
CA TYR A 157 5.88 14.63 -18.32
C TYR A 157 5.47 15.03 -16.91
N SER A 158 4.21 14.76 -16.57
CA SER A 158 3.72 14.77 -15.19
C SER A 158 3.33 13.37 -14.73
N PHE A 159 3.64 13.06 -13.48
CA PHE A 159 3.44 11.76 -12.87
C PHE A 159 2.70 11.89 -11.54
N GLN A 160 1.77 10.97 -11.30
CA GLN A 160 1.08 10.79 -10.03
C GLN A 160 0.80 9.31 -9.78
N ILE A 161 0.63 8.93 -8.52
CA ILE A 161 0.03 7.66 -8.15
C ILE A 161 -1.30 7.89 -7.45
N GLY A 162 -2.27 7.04 -7.77
CA GLY A 162 -3.56 6.99 -7.11
C GLY A 162 -3.70 5.66 -6.38
N ILE A 163 -4.06 5.70 -5.11
CA ILE A 163 -4.40 4.50 -4.33
C ILE A 163 -5.90 4.48 -4.04
N LYS A 164 -6.52 3.32 -4.23
CA LYS A 164 -7.90 3.06 -3.83
C LYS A 164 -7.88 2.17 -2.60
N THR A 165 -8.52 2.60 -1.53
CA THR A 165 -8.60 1.88 -0.25
C THR A 165 -10.05 1.61 0.13
N SER A 166 -10.29 0.82 1.18
CA SER A 166 -11.62 0.68 1.77
C SER A 166 -12.18 1.98 2.35
N ALA A 167 -11.33 2.94 2.71
CA ALA A 167 -11.70 4.23 3.28
C ALA A 167 -11.80 5.37 2.24
N GLY A 168 -11.60 5.07 0.95
CA GLY A 168 -11.66 6.04 -0.14
C GLY A 168 -10.41 6.03 -1.03
N ALA A 169 -10.35 6.98 -1.97
CA ALA A 169 -9.22 7.14 -2.87
C ALA A 169 -8.32 8.29 -2.41
N LEU A 170 -7.01 8.09 -2.50
CA LEU A 170 -5.99 9.09 -2.18
C LEU A 170 -5.04 9.23 -3.37
N TRP A 171 -4.47 10.42 -3.51
CA TRP A 171 -3.52 10.76 -4.57
C TRP A 171 -2.21 11.24 -3.96
N SER A 172 -1.10 10.94 -4.63
CA SER A 172 0.19 11.53 -4.30
C SER A 172 0.27 12.99 -4.75
N ASN A 173 1.35 13.66 -4.35
CA ASN A 173 1.80 14.86 -5.06
C ASN A 173 2.03 14.57 -6.55
N GLU A 174 1.84 15.59 -7.38
CA GLU A 174 2.27 15.56 -8.78
C GLU A 174 3.76 15.84 -8.89
N VAL A 175 4.46 15.04 -9.69
CA VAL A 175 5.88 15.23 -9.99
C VAL A 175 6.02 15.49 -11.48
N LYS A 176 6.62 16.63 -11.84
CA LYS A 176 6.98 16.93 -13.22
C LYS A 176 8.44 16.63 -13.45
N ALA A 177 8.75 16.02 -14.58
CA ALA A 177 10.13 15.76 -14.98
C ALA A 177 10.27 15.79 -16.50
N ARG A 178 11.40 16.32 -16.96
CA ARG A 178 11.77 16.36 -18.37
C ARG A 178 12.84 15.33 -18.64
N THR A 179 12.58 14.40 -19.55
CA THR A 179 13.56 13.39 -19.97
C THR A 179 14.82 14.05 -20.52
N HIS A 180 15.93 13.34 -20.43
CA HIS A 180 17.23 13.89 -20.82
C HIS A 180 17.34 14.10 -22.34
N THR A 181 18.17 15.06 -22.76
CA THR A 181 18.67 15.13 -24.14
C THR A 181 19.70 14.02 -24.39
N LEU A 182 20.14 13.85 -25.65
CA LEU A 182 21.18 12.88 -25.98
C LEU A 182 22.54 13.26 -25.39
N GLU A 183 22.81 14.54 -25.17
CA GLU A 183 24.05 15.08 -24.59
C GLU A 183 24.08 14.94 -23.07
N ASN A 184 22.93 14.80 -22.43
CA ASN A 184 22.84 14.60 -20.99
C ASN A 184 22.99 13.10 -20.62
N LEU A 185 24.20 12.74 -20.24
CA LEU A 185 24.60 11.38 -19.87
C LEU A 185 24.44 11.05 -18.37
N THR A 186 24.00 12.00 -17.55
CA THR A 186 23.93 11.85 -16.07
C THR A 186 22.94 10.78 -15.59
N GLY A 187 22.00 10.40 -16.46
CA GLY A 187 21.04 9.32 -16.20
C GLY A 187 21.62 7.92 -16.39
N THR A 188 22.84 7.81 -16.91
CA THR A 188 23.49 6.52 -17.17
C THR A 188 23.89 5.87 -15.86
N ASN A 189 23.35 4.67 -15.60
CA ASN A 189 23.75 3.83 -14.47
C ASN A 189 24.25 2.48 -15.00
N ILE A 190 25.52 2.17 -14.77
CA ILE A 190 26.21 1.02 -15.38
C ILE A 190 26.48 -0.06 -14.35
N CYS A 191 26.15 -1.31 -14.67
CA CYS A 191 26.62 -2.47 -13.94
C CYS A 191 27.80 -3.12 -14.66
N PHE A 192 28.70 -3.76 -13.92
CA PHE A 192 29.88 -4.42 -14.47
C PHE A 192 29.71 -5.94 -14.46
N GLY A 193 29.97 -6.57 -15.60
CA GLY A 193 30.14 -8.03 -15.70
C GLY A 193 31.60 -8.43 -15.64
N VAL A 194 31.99 -9.46 -16.39
CA VAL A 194 33.38 -9.95 -16.40
C VAL A 194 34.27 -9.07 -17.27
N PHE A 195 35.36 -8.57 -16.68
CA PHE A 195 36.40 -7.76 -17.34
C PHE A 195 37.69 -8.56 -17.56
N GLU A 196 38.43 -8.21 -18.63
CA GLU A 196 39.72 -8.82 -18.95
C GLU A 196 40.85 -8.45 -17.98
N SER A 197 40.74 -7.28 -17.34
CA SER A 197 41.70 -6.79 -16.36
C SER A 197 41.08 -5.74 -15.44
N GLU A 198 41.62 -5.62 -14.23
CA GLU A 198 41.23 -4.58 -13.26
C GLU A 198 41.49 -3.17 -13.81
N ALA A 199 42.57 -2.99 -14.58
CA ALA A 199 42.91 -1.70 -15.19
C ALA A 199 41.82 -1.21 -16.15
N ALA A 200 41.23 -2.11 -16.94
CA ALA A 200 40.13 -1.77 -17.83
C ALA A 200 38.85 -1.39 -17.07
N LEU A 201 38.58 -2.07 -15.95
CA LEU A 201 37.46 -1.75 -15.08
C LEU A 201 37.60 -0.36 -14.44
N GLU A 202 38.77 -0.03 -13.90
CA GLU A 202 39.06 1.27 -13.28
C GLU A 202 38.97 2.42 -14.29
N GLU A 203 39.42 2.21 -15.53
CA GLU A 203 39.24 3.21 -16.58
C GLU A 203 37.75 3.45 -16.90
N CYS A 204 36.93 2.40 -16.97
CA CYS A 204 35.48 2.56 -17.13
C CYS A 204 34.85 3.34 -15.97
N LYS A 205 35.23 3.06 -14.72
CA LYS A 205 34.74 3.82 -13.55
C LYS A 205 35.09 5.30 -13.67
N ARG A 206 36.31 5.63 -14.08
CA ARG A 206 36.75 7.02 -14.31
C ARG A 206 35.89 7.71 -15.39
N LEU A 207 35.66 7.04 -16.52
CA LEU A 207 34.84 7.56 -17.61
C LEU A 207 33.37 7.76 -17.22
N ILE A 208 32.80 6.88 -16.39
CA ILE A 208 31.43 7.01 -15.87
C ILE A 208 31.30 8.27 -15.01
N VAL A 209 32.29 8.52 -14.13
CA VAL A 209 32.32 9.74 -13.31
C VAL A 209 32.47 10.98 -14.19
N GLU A 210 33.29 10.92 -15.25
CA GLU A 210 33.49 12.02 -16.20
C GLU A 210 32.19 12.46 -16.89
N ILE A 211 31.32 11.52 -17.25
CA ILE A 211 30.00 11.81 -17.86
C ILE A 211 28.89 12.12 -16.84
N GLY A 212 29.22 12.13 -15.54
CA GLY A 212 28.26 12.34 -14.46
C GLY A 212 27.29 11.17 -14.23
N GLY A 213 27.62 9.99 -14.74
CA GLY A 213 26.86 8.77 -14.54
C GLY A 213 27.15 8.11 -13.19
N LYS A 214 26.50 6.97 -12.97
CA LYS A 214 26.68 6.13 -11.78
C LYS A 214 27.03 4.71 -12.17
N TRP A 215 27.57 3.94 -11.23
CA TRP A 215 27.78 2.52 -11.42
C TRP A 215 27.35 1.73 -10.19
N THR A 216 26.99 0.47 -10.41
CA THR A 216 26.60 -0.50 -9.38
C THR A 216 27.31 -1.82 -9.61
N GLU A 217 27.52 -2.58 -8.54
CA GLU A 217 28.09 -3.94 -8.64
C GLU A 217 27.03 -4.96 -9.06
N GLU A 218 25.77 -4.70 -8.70
CA GLU A 218 24.64 -5.58 -8.99
C GLU A 218 23.65 -4.93 -9.96
N VAL A 219 23.01 -5.75 -10.80
CA VAL A 219 21.95 -5.36 -11.71
C VAL A 219 20.68 -5.06 -10.92
N GLY A 220 20.32 -3.78 -10.92
CA GLY A 220 19.10 -3.26 -10.29
C GLY A 220 18.13 -2.64 -11.29
N VAL A 221 16.98 -2.20 -10.78
CA VAL A 221 15.92 -1.56 -11.56
C VAL A 221 16.42 -0.30 -12.31
N GLU A 222 17.37 0.42 -11.69
CA GLU A 222 18.01 1.62 -12.22
C GLU A 222 19.13 1.34 -13.23
N THR A 223 19.61 0.09 -13.34
CA THR A 223 20.68 -0.25 -14.29
C THR A 223 20.20 0.00 -15.72
N THR A 224 21.02 0.75 -16.45
CA THR A 224 20.76 1.15 -17.84
C THR A 224 21.48 0.26 -18.83
N HIS A 225 22.72 -0.13 -18.51
CA HIS A 225 23.60 -0.93 -19.36
C HIS A 225 24.46 -1.84 -18.47
N LEU A 226 24.77 -3.03 -18.97
CA LEU A 226 25.82 -3.89 -18.42
C LEU A 226 27.07 -3.75 -19.31
N LEU A 227 28.22 -3.40 -18.71
CA LEU A 227 29.51 -3.41 -19.38
C LEU A 227 30.27 -4.70 -19.08
N CYS A 228 30.69 -5.43 -20.11
CA CYS A 228 31.61 -6.56 -19.94
C CYS A 228 32.46 -6.83 -21.20
N HIS A 229 33.58 -7.55 -21.01
CA HIS A 229 34.42 -8.06 -22.11
C HIS A 229 34.10 -9.51 -22.45
N VAL A 230 33.65 -10.28 -21.47
CA VAL A 230 33.38 -11.71 -21.60
C VAL A 230 31.95 -11.99 -21.16
N GLN A 231 31.27 -12.89 -21.88
CA GLN A 231 29.94 -13.36 -21.50
C GLN A 231 30.02 -14.23 -20.24
N GLY A 232 29.03 -14.09 -19.37
CA GLY A 232 28.88 -14.92 -18.17
C GLY A 232 29.00 -14.14 -16.87
N GLY A 233 28.74 -14.86 -15.77
CA GLY A 233 28.57 -14.29 -14.44
C GLY A 233 27.11 -13.96 -14.12
N ASN A 234 26.81 -13.83 -12.83
CA ASN A 234 25.45 -13.62 -12.34
C ASN A 234 24.81 -12.36 -12.92
N GLU A 235 25.57 -11.26 -13.01
CA GLU A 235 25.08 -9.98 -13.55
C GLU A 235 24.78 -10.04 -15.05
N TYR A 236 25.50 -10.86 -15.79
CA TYR A 236 25.22 -11.09 -17.21
C TYR A 236 23.87 -11.78 -17.39
N GLU A 237 23.61 -12.82 -16.61
CA GLU A 237 22.33 -13.53 -16.63
C GLU A 237 21.18 -12.64 -16.15
N ALA A 238 21.39 -11.86 -15.08
CA ALA A 238 20.40 -10.92 -14.57
C ALA A 238 20.06 -9.82 -15.61
N ALA A 239 21.07 -9.28 -16.30
CA ALA A 239 20.86 -8.30 -17.36
C ALA A 239 20.05 -8.87 -18.54
N LEU A 240 20.32 -10.12 -18.94
CA LEU A 240 19.53 -10.81 -19.98
C LEU A 240 18.06 -10.96 -19.55
N GLN A 241 17.82 -11.43 -18.33
CA GLN A 241 16.46 -11.61 -17.80
C GLN A 241 15.68 -10.29 -17.75
N GLN A 242 16.35 -9.18 -17.44
CA GLN A 242 15.75 -7.84 -17.37
C GLN A 242 15.78 -7.09 -18.72
N SER A 243 16.26 -7.73 -19.80
CA SER A 243 16.42 -7.11 -21.13
C SER A 243 17.24 -5.82 -21.09
N ILE A 244 18.25 -5.77 -20.23
CA ILE A 244 19.21 -4.66 -20.14
C ILE A 244 20.26 -4.82 -21.25
N PRO A 245 20.56 -3.76 -22.02
CA PRO A 245 21.62 -3.79 -23.03
C PRO A 245 22.97 -4.22 -22.44
N ILE A 246 23.59 -5.23 -23.04
CA ILE A 246 24.92 -5.72 -22.66
C ILE A 246 25.93 -5.31 -23.73
N VAL A 247 26.85 -4.43 -23.37
CA VAL A 247 27.75 -3.72 -24.29
C VAL A 247 29.21 -3.86 -23.87
N LYS A 248 30.12 -3.76 -24.85
CA LYS A 248 31.56 -3.65 -24.60
C LYS A 248 31.94 -2.23 -24.13
N PRO A 249 33.05 -2.05 -23.40
CA PRO A 249 33.55 -0.74 -22.95
C PRO A 249 33.73 0.32 -24.03
N GLU A 250 33.92 -0.09 -25.30
CA GLU A 250 34.00 0.83 -26.44
C GLU A 250 32.75 1.71 -26.57
N TRP A 251 31.58 1.23 -26.15
CA TRP A 251 30.36 2.03 -26.12
C TRP A 251 30.49 3.25 -25.20
N LEU A 252 31.01 3.04 -23.99
CA LEU A 252 31.21 4.10 -23.01
C LEU A 252 32.25 5.11 -23.50
N LYS A 253 33.36 4.62 -24.05
CA LYS A 253 34.41 5.47 -24.67
C LYS A 253 33.82 6.33 -25.79
N ALA A 254 33.00 5.74 -26.66
CA ALA A 254 32.34 6.48 -27.74
C ALA A 254 31.34 7.52 -27.22
N CYS A 255 30.62 7.23 -26.12
CA CYS A 255 29.73 8.21 -25.48
C CYS A 255 30.50 9.42 -24.93
N VAL A 256 31.67 9.19 -24.32
CA VAL A 256 32.56 10.23 -23.79
C VAL A 256 33.13 11.07 -24.93
N GLU A 257 33.71 10.41 -25.95
CA GLU A 257 34.34 11.06 -27.10
C GLU A 257 33.38 11.99 -27.84
N HIS A 258 32.15 11.52 -28.10
CA HIS A 258 31.15 12.28 -28.85
C HIS A 258 30.28 13.17 -27.95
N LYS A 259 30.46 13.13 -26.63
CA LYS A 259 29.68 13.87 -25.61
C LYS A 259 28.16 13.69 -25.77
N LYS A 260 27.74 12.50 -26.18
CA LYS A 260 26.33 12.15 -26.41
C LYS A 260 26.13 10.65 -26.31
N LEU A 261 24.91 10.23 -25.97
CA LEU A 261 24.54 8.83 -25.84
C LEU A 261 24.64 8.15 -27.21
N GLN A 262 25.41 7.06 -27.29
CA GLN A 262 25.51 6.25 -28.50
C GLN A 262 24.49 5.12 -28.50
N ALA A 263 24.07 4.69 -29.69
CA ALA A 263 23.29 3.48 -29.84
C ALA A 263 24.08 2.26 -29.31
N ALA A 264 23.42 1.39 -28.55
CA ALA A 264 24.07 0.26 -27.90
C ALA A 264 24.35 -0.92 -28.86
N LEU A 265 23.46 -1.14 -29.85
CA LEU A 265 23.50 -2.29 -30.77
C LEU A 265 24.86 -2.54 -31.45
N PRO A 266 25.59 -1.53 -31.96
CA PRO A 266 26.90 -1.75 -32.59
C PRO A 266 27.97 -2.31 -31.65
N TYR A 267 27.75 -2.20 -30.33
CA TYR A 267 28.72 -2.53 -29.29
C TYR A 267 28.35 -3.78 -28.47
N TYR A 268 27.33 -4.53 -28.88
CA TYR A 268 26.97 -5.79 -28.23
C TYR A 268 28.11 -6.82 -28.36
N LEU A 269 28.23 -7.72 -27.37
CA LEU A 269 29.27 -8.76 -27.37
C LEU A 269 29.09 -9.77 -28.51
N ASP A 270 27.85 -10.11 -28.83
CA ASP A 270 27.47 -10.90 -30.00
C ASP A 270 26.67 -10.02 -30.97
N GLN A 271 27.26 -9.71 -32.13
CA GLN A 271 26.42 -9.46 -33.30
C GLN A 271 25.99 -10.85 -33.80
N PRO A 272 24.70 -11.19 -33.86
CA PRO A 272 24.29 -12.35 -34.63
C PRO A 272 24.81 -12.12 -36.05
N ALA A 273 25.64 -13.04 -36.55
CA ALA A 273 26.15 -12.97 -37.91
C ALA A 273 24.96 -12.69 -38.83
N SER A 274 25.03 -11.57 -39.55
CA SER A 274 24.10 -11.31 -40.64
C SER A 274 24.15 -12.53 -41.55
N ASN A 275 23.10 -13.35 -41.55
CA ASN A 275 22.97 -14.44 -42.51
C ASN A 275 23.09 -13.81 -43.91
N GLY A 276 24.27 -13.95 -44.51
CA GLY A 276 24.51 -13.55 -45.87
C GLY A 276 23.57 -14.34 -46.75
N ILE A 277 22.53 -13.67 -47.26
CA ILE A 277 21.82 -14.17 -48.43
C ILE A 277 22.80 -13.97 -49.58
N SER A 278 23.63 -14.99 -49.82
CA SER A 278 24.33 -15.17 -51.07
C SER A 278 23.27 -15.35 -52.15
N ASN A 279 22.95 -14.26 -52.86
CA ASN A 279 22.28 -14.34 -54.14
C ASN A 279 23.25 -14.99 -55.13
N THR A 280 23.28 -16.32 -55.15
CA THR A 280 23.76 -17.06 -56.32
C THR A 280 22.65 -16.99 -57.35
N SER A 281 22.83 -16.08 -58.30
CA SER A 281 22.26 -16.18 -59.62
C SER A 281 22.58 -17.55 -60.19
N ASP A 282 21.56 -18.36 -60.48
CA ASP A 282 21.74 -19.46 -61.41
C ASP A 282 20.68 -19.41 -62.49
N ALA A 283 21.20 -19.29 -63.71
CA ALA A 283 20.47 -19.26 -64.95
C ALA A 283 20.22 -20.69 -65.38
N ALA A 284 18.99 -21.01 -65.78
CA ALA A 284 18.73 -22.17 -66.61
C ALA A 284 17.68 -21.81 -67.65
N GLN A 285 18.19 -21.46 -68.83
CA GLN A 285 17.49 -21.60 -70.10
C GLN A 285 17.47 -23.07 -70.51
N HIS A 286 16.37 -23.45 -71.16
CA HIS A 286 16.09 -24.68 -71.92
C HIS A 286 15.80 -25.98 -71.17
#